data_AF-A0A958SIJ6-F1
#
_entry.id   AF-A0A958SIJ6-F1
#
_cell.length_a   1.000
_cell.length_b   1.000
_cell.length_c   1.000
_cell.angle_alpha   90.00
_cell.angle_beta   90.00
_cell.angle_gamma   90.00
#
_symmetry.space_group_name_H-M   'P 1'
#
loop_
_entity.id
_entity.type
_entity.pdbx_description
1 polymer ?
#
loop_
_entity_poly.entity_id
_entity_poly.type
_entity_poly.pdbx_seq_one_letter_code
_entity_poly.pdbx_strand_id
1 'polypeptide(L)'
;MKTFVLLFMGYSTLAWAILPLPYPDEPWDTDELIQVTEKPDPRNIQGYSELYSGGQLREMELPKFENPSGTLGYIEGYTFRVPPELQSRVAFWKKIYTQYTSSQSVLHDTQNLDIVYGVVDTSHIETKRASRRRIRRMVAHYLRDEKKKI
;
A
#
# COMPACT_ATOMS: atom_id res chain seq x y z
N MET A 1 64.18 -14.98 22.65
CA MET A 1 63.25 -16.09 22.95
C MET A 1 61.89 -15.70 22.40
N LYS A 2 61.33 -16.51 21.50
CA LYS A 2 60.18 -16.17 20.63
C LYS A 2 58.86 -16.31 21.41
N THR A 3 58.09 -15.23 21.53
CA THR A 3 56.68 -15.27 21.98
C THR A 3 55.77 -15.57 20.79
N PHE A 4 55.01 -16.65 20.89
CA PHE A 4 54.06 -17.12 19.89
C PHE A 4 52.74 -16.35 20.06
N VAL A 5 52.34 -15.54 19.09
CA VAL A 5 51.01 -14.91 19.06
C VAL A 5 50.11 -15.80 18.21
N LEU A 6 49.20 -16.53 18.84
CA LEU A 6 48.13 -17.28 18.19
C LEU A 6 47.00 -16.31 17.83
N LEU A 7 46.92 -15.93 16.56
CA LEU A 7 45.82 -15.15 16.01
C LEU A 7 44.68 -16.10 15.62
N PHE A 8 43.67 -16.19 16.48
CA PHE A 8 42.44 -16.94 16.21
C PHE A 8 41.70 -16.32 15.02
N MET A 9 41.61 -17.07 13.93
CA MET A 9 40.83 -16.73 12.74
C MET A 9 39.34 -16.95 13.06
N GLY A 10 38.68 -15.90 13.52
CA GLY A 10 37.24 -15.90 13.77
C GLY A 10 36.46 -15.84 12.46
N TYR A 11 35.80 -16.94 12.10
CA TYR A 11 34.81 -16.98 11.03
C TYR A 11 33.65 -16.03 11.34
N SER A 12 33.52 -14.95 10.56
CA SER A 12 32.35 -14.08 10.61
C SER A 12 31.20 -14.73 9.84
N THR A 13 30.36 -15.48 10.55
CA THR A 13 29.01 -15.81 10.10
C THR A 13 28.05 -14.74 10.59
N LEU A 14 28.13 -13.53 10.03
CA LEU A 14 27.05 -12.57 10.18
C LEU A 14 25.90 -12.99 9.25
N ALA A 15 25.11 -13.93 9.75
CA ALA A 15 23.75 -14.15 9.32
C ALA A 15 23.02 -12.79 9.37
N TRP A 16 22.39 -12.44 8.26
CA TRP A 16 21.45 -11.33 8.17
C TRP A 16 20.32 -11.55 9.17
N ALA A 17 20.47 -11.05 10.39
CA ALA A 17 19.39 -10.94 11.34
C ALA A 17 18.43 -9.87 10.82
N ILE A 18 17.38 -10.31 10.14
CA ILE A 18 16.13 -9.55 10.04
C ILE A 18 15.63 -9.49 11.49
N LEU A 19 15.96 -8.42 12.22
CA LEU A 19 15.40 -8.17 13.54
C LEU A 19 13.88 -7.99 13.35
N PRO A 20 13.02 -8.88 13.88
CA PRO A 20 11.62 -8.53 14.01
C PRO A 20 11.56 -7.25 14.84
N LEU A 21 10.79 -6.26 14.40
CA LEU A 21 10.56 -5.04 15.17
C LEU A 21 10.25 -5.44 16.63
N PRO A 22 10.89 -4.83 17.64
CA PRO A 22 10.61 -5.15 19.03
C PRO A 22 9.11 -4.96 19.25
N TYR A 23 8.45 -6.01 19.74
CA TYR A 23 7.08 -5.87 20.20
C TYR A 23 7.07 -4.78 21.27
N PRO A 24 6.16 -3.79 21.21
CA PRO A 24 6.09 -2.79 22.25
C PRO A 24 5.77 -3.47 23.59
N ASP A 25 6.72 -3.47 24.51
CA ASP A 25 6.56 -3.99 25.87
C ASP A 25 5.75 -3.04 26.76
N GLU A 26 5.63 -1.78 26.34
CA GLU A 26 4.78 -0.78 26.97
C GLU A 26 3.33 -1.07 26.58
N PRO A 27 2.42 -1.35 27.54
CA PRO A 27 1.01 -1.45 27.25
C PRO A 27 0.56 -0.14 26.61
N TRP A 28 -0.35 -0.24 25.63
CA TRP A 28 -0.99 0.91 25.00
C TRP A 28 -1.34 1.95 26.08
N ASP A 29 -0.87 3.18 25.92
CA ASP A 29 -1.17 4.29 26.83
C ASP A 29 -2.69 4.36 27.04
N THR A 30 -3.14 3.99 28.23
CA THR A 30 -4.56 3.79 28.56
C THR A 30 -5.28 5.10 28.85
N ASP A 31 -4.57 6.21 28.98
CA ASP A 31 -5.11 7.38 29.68
C ASP A 31 -5.69 8.47 28.76
N GLU A 32 -5.57 8.33 27.44
CA GLU A 32 -6.30 9.16 26.45
C GLU A 32 -7.22 8.35 25.54
N LEU A 33 -7.74 7.23 26.02
CA LEU A 33 -8.85 6.57 25.38
C LEU A 33 -10.09 7.46 25.51
N ILE A 34 -10.51 8.03 24.38
CA ILE A 34 -11.88 8.49 24.11
C ILE A 34 -12.83 7.55 24.86
N GLN A 35 -13.67 8.10 25.74
CA GLN A 35 -14.65 7.39 26.56
C GLN A 35 -15.72 6.72 25.67
N VAL A 36 -15.32 5.76 24.83
CA VAL A 36 -16.20 4.79 24.18
C VAL A 36 -16.53 3.78 25.27
N THR A 37 -17.42 4.22 26.15
CA THR A 37 -17.98 3.38 27.20
C THR A 37 -18.76 2.29 26.48
N GLU A 38 -18.25 1.06 26.60
CA GLU A 38 -18.77 -0.17 25.98
C GLU A 38 -18.24 -0.49 24.57
N LYS A 39 -17.33 -1.48 24.51
CA LYS A 39 -16.99 -2.21 23.28
C LYS A 39 -18.30 -2.76 22.70
N PRO A 40 -18.76 -2.34 21.51
CA PRO A 40 -20.01 -2.84 20.97
C PRO A 40 -19.92 -4.35 20.83
N ASP A 41 -20.84 -5.08 21.47
CA ASP A 41 -20.96 -6.53 21.29
C ASP A 41 -21.12 -6.76 19.78
N PRO A 42 -20.22 -7.51 19.12
CA PRO A 42 -20.33 -7.76 17.68
C PRO A 42 -21.67 -8.41 17.31
N ARG A 43 -22.37 -9.05 18.25
CA ARG A 43 -23.71 -9.62 18.07
C ARG A 43 -24.83 -8.59 18.04
N ASN A 44 -24.60 -7.36 18.51
CA ASN A 44 -25.56 -6.25 18.50
C ASN A 44 -25.43 -5.37 17.25
N ILE A 45 -24.62 -5.80 16.28
CA ILE A 45 -24.52 -5.18 14.97
C ILE A 45 -25.74 -5.61 14.14
N GLN A 46 -26.47 -4.63 13.59
CA GLN A 46 -27.56 -4.89 12.65
C GLN A 46 -27.05 -5.75 11.47
N GLY A 47 -27.67 -6.91 11.26
CA GLY A 47 -27.28 -7.87 10.21
C GLY A 47 -26.19 -8.87 10.58
N TYR A 48 -25.64 -8.86 11.81
CA TYR A 48 -24.61 -9.83 12.22
C TYR A 48 -25.15 -11.26 12.33
N SER A 49 -26.31 -11.45 12.95
CA SER A 49 -26.97 -12.76 13.08
C SER A 49 -27.29 -13.40 11.73
N GLU A 50 -27.58 -12.56 10.74
CA GLU A 50 -27.91 -12.91 9.37
C GLU A 50 -26.72 -13.42 8.53
N LEU A 51 -25.50 -13.02 8.86
CA LEU A 51 -24.27 -13.44 8.14
C LEU A 51 -23.80 -14.84 8.56
N TYR A 52 -24.13 -15.28 9.77
CA TYR A 52 -23.59 -16.48 10.41
C TYR A 52 -24.65 -17.52 10.81
N SER A 53 -25.94 -17.28 10.55
CA SER A 53 -26.99 -18.29 10.75
C SER A 53 -26.87 -19.38 9.67
N GLY A 54 -26.18 -20.47 10.02
CA GLY A 54 -25.99 -21.62 9.14
C GLY A 54 -27.32 -22.26 8.72
N GLY A 55 -27.58 -22.33 7.41
CA GLY A 55 -28.71 -23.11 6.89
C GLY A 55 -29.12 -22.80 5.45
N GLN A 56 -28.95 -21.57 4.98
CA GLN A 56 -29.26 -21.20 3.60
C GLN A 56 -28.00 -20.66 2.93
N LEU A 57 -27.62 -21.29 1.82
CA LEU A 57 -26.75 -20.66 0.83
C LEU A 57 -27.47 -19.38 0.41
N ARG A 58 -27.06 -18.22 0.95
CA ARG A 58 -27.44 -16.95 0.37
C ARG A 58 -26.87 -16.98 -1.05
N GLU A 59 -27.72 -16.92 -2.06
CA GLU A 59 -27.27 -16.53 -3.39
C GLU A 59 -26.48 -15.24 -3.22
N MET A 60 -25.34 -15.14 -3.92
CA MET A 60 -24.48 -13.97 -3.83
C MET A 60 -25.23 -12.78 -4.43
N GLU A 61 -26.05 -12.12 -3.63
CA GLU A 61 -26.68 -10.86 -3.99
C GLU A 61 -25.58 -9.80 -4.06
N LEU A 62 -25.55 -9.06 -5.16
CA LEU A 62 -24.64 -7.94 -5.30
C LEU A 62 -24.91 -6.93 -4.17
N PRO A 63 -23.87 -6.41 -3.49
CA PRO A 63 -24.07 -5.37 -2.50
C PRO A 63 -24.76 -4.16 -3.14
N LYS A 64 -25.79 -3.64 -2.47
CA LYS A 64 -26.54 -2.46 -2.93
C LYS A 64 -25.68 -1.22 -2.74
N PHE A 65 -24.98 -0.79 -3.78
CA PHE A 65 -24.09 0.38 -3.74
C PHE A 65 -24.81 1.74 -3.70
N GLU A 66 -26.13 1.77 -3.92
CA GLU A 66 -26.90 3.01 -4.09
C GLU A 66 -27.04 3.83 -2.80
N ASN A 67 -26.99 3.19 -1.62
CA ASN A 67 -27.04 3.90 -0.36
C ASN A 67 -26.20 3.22 0.73
N PRO A 68 -24.92 3.61 0.90
CA PRO A 68 -24.04 3.02 1.89
C PRO A 68 -24.37 3.45 3.33
N SER A 69 -25.30 4.39 3.57
CA SER A 69 -25.58 4.99 4.89
C SER A 69 -26.03 3.98 5.96
N GLY A 70 -26.43 2.77 5.58
CA GLY A 70 -26.75 1.66 6.49
C GLY A 70 -25.70 0.53 6.53
N THR A 71 -24.55 0.71 5.87
CA THR A 71 -23.50 -0.31 5.82
C THR A 71 -22.69 -0.28 7.11
N LEU A 72 -22.44 -1.46 7.67
CA LEU A 72 -21.61 -1.57 8.86
C LEU A 72 -20.24 -0.92 8.66
N GLY A 73 -19.89 0.00 9.56
CA GLY A 73 -18.58 0.68 9.55
C GLY A 73 -18.45 1.80 8.51
N TYR A 74 -19.50 2.10 7.75
CA TYR A 74 -19.55 3.29 6.90
C TYR A 74 -20.19 4.45 7.66
N ILE A 75 -19.44 5.54 7.80
CA ILE A 75 -19.88 6.82 8.32
C ILE A 75 -19.70 7.82 7.20
N GLU A 76 -20.81 8.37 6.71
CA GLU A 76 -20.82 9.35 5.65
C GLU A 76 -19.91 10.54 6.00
N GLY A 77 -19.06 10.94 5.05
CA GLY A 77 -18.10 12.04 5.23
C GLY A 77 -16.91 11.75 6.15
N TYR A 78 -16.89 10.64 6.89
CA TYR A 78 -15.80 10.28 7.81
C TYR A 78 -14.95 9.10 7.33
N THR A 79 -15.57 8.00 6.87
CA THR A 79 -14.85 6.75 6.53
C THR A 79 -13.77 6.93 5.47
N PHE A 80 -14.00 7.81 4.49
CA PHE A 80 -13.04 8.11 3.41
C PHE A 80 -12.34 9.45 3.58
N ARG A 81 -12.41 10.05 4.78
CA ARG A 81 -11.68 11.27 5.08
C ARG A 81 -10.19 10.97 5.09
N VAL A 82 -9.44 11.73 4.31
CA VAL A 82 -7.98 11.59 4.22
C VAL A 82 -7.34 12.36 5.38
N PRO A 83 -6.54 11.71 6.23
CA PRO A 83 -5.82 12.41 7.29
C PRO A 83 -4.75 13.35 6.68
N PRO A 84 -4.41 14.48 7.33
CA PRO A 84 -3.49 15.49 6.79
C PRO A 84 -2.17 14.93 6.25
N GLU A 85 -1.59 13.94 6.95
CA GLU A 85 -0.31 13.32 6.65
C GLU A 85 -0.36 12.48 5.35
N LEU A 86 -1.54 12.03 4.95
CA LEU A 86 -1.75 11.25 3.72
C LEU A 86 -2.28 12.08 2.57
N GLN A 87 -2.61 13.36 2.77
CA GLN A 87 -3.21 14.20 1.73
C GLN A 87 -2.34 14.28 0.47
N SER A 88 -1.04 14.50 0.62
CA SER A 88 -0.07 14.54 -0.49
C SER A 88 -0.08 13.22 -1.27
N ARG A 89 0.02 12.09 -0.56
CA ARG A 89 0.04 10.75 -1.15
C ARG A 89 -1.25 10.43 -1.89
N VAL A 90 -2.40 10.75 -1.30
CA VAL A 90 -3.71 10.53 -1.94
C VAL A 90 -3.89 11.46 -3.14
N ALA A 91 -3.47 12.72 -3.04
CA ALA A 91 -3.52 13.67 -4.14
C ALA A 91 -2.64 13.21 -5.31
N PHE A 92 -1.44 12.69 -5.04
CA PHE A 92 -0.56 12.10 -6.05
C PHE A 92 -1.27 10.97 -6.80
N TRP A 93 -1.80 9.96 -6.09
CA TRP A 93 -2.46 8.83 -6.75
C TRP A 93 -3.74 9.24 -7.49
N LYS A 94 -4.53 10.17 -6.93
CA LYS A 94 -5.66 10.78 -7.64
C LYS A 94 -5.21 11.38 -8.96
N LYS A 95 -4.11 12.16 -8.97
CA LYS A 95 -3.54 12.74 -10.18
C LYS A 95 -3.14 11.64 -11.18
N ILE A 96 -2.46 10.59 -10.71
CA ILE A 96 -2.04 9.45 -11.55
C ILE A 96 -3.23 8.83 -12.29
N TYR A 97 -4.30 8.51 -11.58
CA TYR A 97 -5.46 7.80 -12.14
C TYR A 97 -6.47 8.69 -12.87
N THR A 98 -6.36 10.02 -12.78
CA THR A 98 -7.31 10.94 -13.42
C THR A 98 -6.72 11.72 -14.58
N GLN A 99 -5.41 11.99 -14.59
CA GLN A 99 -4.80 12.89 -15.57
C GLN A 99 -3.94 12.17 -16.62
N TYR A 100 -3.32 11.04 -16.27
CA TYR A 100 -2.39 10.37 -17.18
C TYR A 100 -2.98 9.10 -17.77
N THR A 101 -2.60 8.80 -19.00
CA THR A 101 -3.06 7.60 -19.71
C THR A 101 -2.13 6.42 -19.46
N SER A 102 -2.56 5.20 -19.81
CA SER A 102 -1.74 4.00 -19.70
C SER A 102 -0.46 4.02 -20.57
N SER A 103 -0.43 4.91 -21.56
CA SER A 103 0.71 5.10 -22.47
C SER A 103 1.68 6.16 -21.96
N GLN A 104 1.44 6.77 -20.81
CA GLN A 104 2.33 7.75 -20.18
C GLN A 104 2.98 7.16 -18.93
N SER A 105 4.25 7.46 -18.71
CA SER A 105 5.01 7.05 -17.53
C SER A 105 5.44 8.29 -16.75
N VAL A 106 5.09 8.36 -15.46
CA VAL A 106 5.43 9.49 -14.58
C VAL A 106 6.68 9.15 -13.77
N LEU A 107 7.73 9.95 -13.91
CA LEU A 107 8.95 9.88 -13.11
C LEU A 107 8.76 10.71 -11.85
N HIS A 108 8.85 10.08 -10.69
CA HIS A 108 8.65 10.71 -9.38
C HIS A 108 9.69 10.21 -8.38
N ASP A 109 9.88 10.94 -7.29
CA ASP A 109 10.78 10.55 -6.22
C ASP A 109 10.21 9.39 -5.39
N THR A 110 11.09 8.45 -5.00
CA THR A 110 10.67 7.24 -4.27
C THR A 110 10.26 7.49 -2.82
N GLN A 111 10.77 8.56 -2.20
CA GLN A 111 10.51 8.91 -0.80
C GLN A 111 9.46 10.01 -0.71
N ASN A 112 9.51 10.98 -1.63
CA ASN A 112 8.61 12.12 -1.63
C ASN A 112 7.77 12.19 -2.92
N LEU A 113 6.52 11.70 -2.84
CA LEU A 113 5.58 11.67 -3.96
C LEU A 113 5.20 13.06 -4.52
N ASP A 114 5.45 14.14 -3.77
CA ASP A 114 5.19 15.50 -4.25
C ASP A 114 6.19 15.94 -5.33
N ILE A 115 7.34 15.25 -5.43
CA ILE A 115 8.40 15.55 -6.40
C ILE A 115 8.18 14.70 -7.65
N VAL A 116 7.75 15.36 -8.73
CA VAL A 116 7.61 14.76 -10.06
C VAL A 116 8.68 15.35 -10.98
N TYR A 117 9.59 14.50 -11.45
CA TYR A 117 10.69 14.89 -12.34
C TYR A 117 10.20 15.13 -13.78
N GLY A 118 9.16 14.42 -14.20
CA GLY A 118 8.61 14.59 -15.54
C GLY A 118 7.67 13.46 -15.95
N VAL A 119 7.15 13.58 -17.17
CA VAL A 119 6.22 12.61 -17.77
C VAL A 119 6.77 12.20 -19.13
N VAL A 120 6.87 10.90 -19.35
CA VAL A 120 7.43 10.31 -20.55
C VAL A 120 6.31 9.65 -21.34
N ASP A 121 6.10 10.09 -22.58
CA ASP A 121 5.14 9.44 -23.49
C ASP A 121 5.75 8.18 -24.11
N THR A 122 5.01 7.07 -23.99
CA THR A 122 5.39 5.74 -24.49
C THR A 122 4.40 5.20 -25.52
N SER A 123 3.47 6.04 -26.00
CA SER A 123 2.47 5.70 -27.03
C SER A 123 3.10 5.08 -28.29
N HIS A 124 4.27 5.57 -28.70
CA HIS A 124 5.01 5.07 -29.87
C HIS A 124 5.51 3.61 -29.73
N ILE A 125 5.54 3.05 -28.51
CA ILE A 125 6.02 1.69 -28.22
C ILE A 125 4.85 0.67 -28.31
N GLU A 126 3.61 1.14 -28.30
CA GLU A 126 2.42 0.29 -28.35
C GLU A 126 2.21 -0.33 -29.74
N THR A 127 2.87 -1.47 -29.99
CA THR A 127 2.65 -2.21 -31.23
C THR A 127 1.51 -3.23 -31.05
N LYS A 128 0.48 -3.18 -31.92
CA LYS A 128 -0.70 -4.07 -31.88
C LYS A 128 -0.40 -5.58 -31.91
N ARG A 129 0.81 -5.98 -32.35
CA ARG A 129 1.19 -7.38 -32.56
C ARG A 129 2.25 -7.90 -31.57
N ALA A 130 2.77 -7.07 -30.67
CA ALA A 130 3.77 -7.53 -29.70
C ALA A 130 3.13 -8.10 -28.44
N SER A 131 3.72 -9.18 -27.92
CA SER A 131 3.41 -9.66 -26.58
C SER A 131 3.62 -8.56 -25.54
N ARG A 132 2.74 -8.48 -24.53
CA ARG A 132 2.86 -7.58 -23.37
C ARG A 132 4.25 -7.63 -22.74
N ARG A 133 4.90 -8.80 -22.70
CA ARG A 133 6.26 -8.97 -22.17
C ARG A 133 7.29 -8.20 -23.00
N ARG A 134 7.16 -8.21 -24.33
CA ARG A 134 8.04 -7.47 -25.24
C ARG A 134 7.84 -5.96 -25.08
N ILE A 135 6.58 -5.51 -25.04
CA ILE A 135 6.24 -4.09 -24.84
C ILE A 135 6.85 -3.59 -23.52
N ARG A 136 6.66 -4.30 -22.40
CA ARG A 136 7.26 -3.93 -21.10
C ARG A 136 8.78 -3.80 -21.16
N ARG A 137 9.48 -4.67 -21.88
CA ARG A 137 10.94 -4.57 -22.03
C ARG A 137 11.36 -3.34 -22.84
N MET A 138 10.63 -3.03 -23.92
CA MET A 138 10.90 -1.86 -24.75
C MET A 138 10.64 -0.56 -23.97
N VAL A 139 9.51 -0.48 -23.26
CA VAL A 139 9.20 0.63 -22.35
C VAL A 139 10.30 0.78 -21.29
N ALA A 140 10.67 -0.31 -20.61
CA ALA A 140 11.72 -0.25 -19.59
C ALA A 140 13.09 0.18 -20.15
N HIS A 141 13.41 -0.20 -21.38
CA HIS A 141 14.63 0.27 -22.05
C HIS A 141 14.56 1.77 -22.33
N TYR A 142 13.48 2.22 -22.96
CA TYR A 142 13.25 3.62 -23.29
C TYR A 142 13.29 4.52 -22.05
N LEU A 143 12.61 4.12 -20.95
CA LEU A 143 12.61 4.87 -19.70
C LEU A 143 14.01 4.96 -19.06
N ARG A 144 14.86 3.93 -19.21
CA ARG A 144 16.25 4.00 -18.73
C ARG A 144 17.08 5.02 -19.50
N ASP A 145 16.84 5.15 -20.80
CA ASP A 145 17.55 6.11 -21.63
C ASP A 145 17.05 7.53 -21.36
N GLU A 146 15.74 7.71 -21.19
CA GLU A 146 15.15 9.01 -20.85
C GLU A 146 15.57 9.49 -19.46
N LYS A 147 15.66 8.57 -18.49
CA LYS A 147 16.17 8.87 -17.15
C LYS A 147 17.59 9.45 -17.16
N LYS A 148 18.44 9.09 -18.13
CA LYS A 148 19.81 9.62 -18.21
C LYS A 148 19.88 11.08 -18.70
N LYS A 149 18.79 11.59 -19.28
CA LYS A 149 18.74 12.95 -19.85
C LYS A 149 18.28 14.00 -18.83
N ILE A 150 17.69 13.55 -17.72
CA ILE A 150 17.18 14.36 -16.61
C ILE A 150 18.24 14.34 -15.50
#